data_AF-A0A060VXY7-F1
#
_entry.id   AF-A0A060VXY7-F1
#
_cell.length_a   1.000
_cell.length_b   1.000
_cell.length_c   1.000
_cell.angle_alpha   90.00
_cell.angle_beta   90.00
_cell.angle_gamma   90.00
#
_symmetry.space_group_name_H-M   'P 1'
#
loop_
_entity.id
_entity.type
_entity.pdbx_description
1 polymer ?
#
loop_
_entity_poly.entity_id
_entity_poly.type
_entity_poly.pdbx_seq_one_letter_code
_entity_poly.pdbx_strand_id
1 'polypeptide(L)'
;MSLCAECFNNGDHTGHDFNMFRSQAGGACDCGDSNVMRETGFCNRHRLRTGENVPSVPRDLLLMSEMVLPRFIICIIQYLRDGYTEPDTSTERDLQKVLQQLEPQISFLEELTKMGGAMRTVLTKILTNQQIFKDLSVGQEENVYAKKNYEKYLSALKNSGLVSVEEKAQSGAAEPTRGAEAGAGAGALGLLAPASPDESNKEEDQDGGQSVGQRKRVKLSSTAKDPSIMDSLKHKCFLEELLFWTIKYEFPQKMVTFLLNMLPDQDYKITFTKTFVQHYAFIMKTLMKSQESDTMSNRIVHISVQLFSNEELARHVTEECQLLDIMVTVLLYMMESCLIKSELQDEENSRHVVVNCSEPLLKNNTYWPLVSDFINILSHQSVAKKFLEDHSLLMLWMSFVSFFQGNSLCI
;
A
#
# COMPACT_ATOMS: atom_id res chain seq x y z
N MET A 1 18.04 -1.08 12.98
CA MET A 1 18.51 -2.36 13.53
C MET A 1 17.74 -2.65 14.82
N SER A 2 17.19 -3.85 14.94
CA SER A 2 16.45 -4.33 16.10
C SER A 2 16.97 -5.70 16.54
N LEU A 3 17.21 -5.88 17.84
CA LEU A 3 17.65 -7.15 18.42
C LEU A 3 16.58 -7.66 19.40
N CYS A 4 16.34 -8.97 19.40
CA CYS A 4 15.54 -9.58 20.46
C CYS A 4 16.31 -9.53 21.79
N ALA A 5 15.58 -9.55 22.91
CA ALA A 5 16.17 -9.45 24.24
C ALA A 5 17.25 -10.52 24.50
N GLU A 6 17.05 -11.74 24.00
CA GLU A 6 18.02 -12.82 24.14
C GLU A 6 19.32 -12.53 23.37
N CYS A 7 19.23 -12.00 22.14
CA CYS A 7 20.42 -11.68 21.35
C CYS A 7 21.16 -10.48 21.92
N PHE A 8 20.44 -9.45 22.39
CA PHE A 8 21.03 -8.28 23.02
C PHE A 8 21.79 -8.67 24.30
N ASN A 9 21.20 -9.46 25.19
CA ASN A 9 21.82 -9.87 26.45
C ASN A 9 23.02 -10.83 26.26
N ASN A 10 23.07 -11.56 25.14
CA ASN A 10 24.16 -12.49 24.82
C ASN A 10 25.17 -11.92 23.81
N GLY A 11 25.04 -10.64 23.44
CA GLY A 11 25.97 -9.88 22.62
C GLY A 11 26.80 -8.90 23.46
N ASP A 12 27.87 -8.37 22.88
CA ASP A 12 28.61 -7.27 23.49
C ASP A 12 28.15 -5.94 22.86
N HIS A 13 27.57 -5.10 23.71
CA HIS A 13 27.04 -3.79 23.35
C HIS A 13 27.60 -2.70 24.29
N THR A 14 28.73 -2.97 24.95
CA THR A 14 29.36 -2.04 25.90
C THR A 14 29.74 -0.73 25.21
N GLY A 15 29.23 0.39 25.73
CA GLY A 15 29.53 1.73 25.20
C GLY A 15 28.75 2.12 23.94
N HIS A 16 27.78 1.32 23.51
CA HIS A 16 26.86 1.70 22.43
C HIS A 16 25.59 2.35 22.99
N ASP A 17 25.02 3.28 22.22
CA ASP A 17 23.69 3.83 22.51
C ASP A 17 22.60 2.85 22.06
N PHE A 18 21.59 2.67 22.90
CA PHE A 18 20.47 1.78 22.61
C PHE A 18 19.20 2.23 23.33
N ASN A 19 18.06 1.85 22.76
CA ASN A 19 16.76 2.03 23.38
C ASN A 19 16.05 0.67 23.52
N MET A 20 15.50 0.38 24.70
CA MET A 20 14.74 -0.85 24.94
C MET A 20 13.25 -0.55 24.93
N PHE A 21 12.52 -1.24 24.07
CA PHE A 21 11.07 -1.11 23.97
C PHE A 21 10.44 -2.49 23.84
N ARG A 22 9.14 -2.59 24.19
CA ARG A 22 8.35 -3.77 23.89
C ARG A 22 7.73 -3.62 22.51
N SER A 23 8.15 -4.45 21.55
CA SER A 23 7.47 -4.51 20.26
C SER A 23 6.06 -5.07 20.43
N GLN A 24 5.05 -4.30 20.03
CA GLN A 24 3.67 -4.75 19.98
C GLN A 24 3.31 -5.41 18.63
N ALA A 25 4.12 -5.23 17.58
CA ALA A 25 3.75 -5.58 16.21
C ALA A 25 4.65 -6.67 15.57
N GLY A 26 5.31 -7.50 16.38
CA GLY A 26 6.26 -8.52 15.88
C GLY A 26 7.59 -7.91 15.43
N GLY A 27 8.28 -8.54 14.49
CA GLY A 27 9.56 -8.06 13.93
C GLY A 27 10.62 -9.17 13.83
N ALA A 28 11.68 -8.90 13.08
CA ALA A 28 12.83 -9.79 12.99
C ALA A 28 13.97 -9.31 13.90
N CYS A 29 14.74 -10.28 14.40
CA CYS A 29 16.01 -9.99 15.05
C CYS A 29 17.09 -9.89 13.98
N ASP A 30 17.83 -8.78 13.94
CA ASP A 30 18.93 -8.55 12.98
C ASP A 30 20.24 -9.27 13.38
N CYS A 31 20.25 -9.99 14.51
CA CYS A 31 21.44 -10.68 14.99
C CYS A 31 21.90 -11.77 14.03
N GLY A 32 23.13 -11.68 13.53
CA GLY A 32 23.70 -12.61 12.55
C GLY A 32 23.63 -12.14 11.10
N ASP A 33 22.95 -11.02 10.81
CA ASP A 33 22.96 -10.40 9.48
C ASP A 33 24.06 -9.34 9.37
N SER A 34 25.15 -9.70 8.67
CA SER A 34 26.33 -8.82 8.51
C SER A 34 26.04 -7.60 7.63
N ASN A 35 24.91 -7.59 6.92
CA ASN A 35 24.51 -6.46 6.08
C ASN A 35 23.79 -5.37 6.89
N VAL A 36 23.30 -5.69 8.09
CA VAL A 36 22.56 -4.74 8.94
C VAL A 36 23.37 -4.35 10.17
N MET A 37 24.25 -5.23 10.66
CA MET A 37 25.10 -4.94 11.81
C MET A 37 26.46 -5.61 11.72
N ARG A 38 27.47 -5.01 12.37
CA ARG A 38 28.82 -5.58 12.42
C ARG A 38 28.83 -6.90 13.18
N GLU A 39 29.64 -7.85 12.71
CA GLU A 39 29.78 -9.19 13.33
C GLU A 39 30.18 -9.12 14.82
N THR A 40 30.89 -8.07 15.22
CA THR A 40 31.25 -7.82 16.62
C THR A 40 30.04 -7.59 17.53
N GLY A 41 28.90 -7.19 16.98
CA GLY A 41 27.65 -7.05 17.72
C GLY A 41 26.79 -8.32 17.72
N PHE A 42 27.17 -9.38 17.00
CA PHE A 42 26.42 -10.63 17.03
C PHE A 42 26.54 -11.29 18.41
N CYS A 43 25.47 -11.95 18.83
CA CYS A 43 25.48 -12.77 20.04
C CYS A 43 26.30 -14.05 19.82
N ASN A 44 26.73 -14.70 20.91
CA ASN A 44 27.57 -15.90 20.85
C ASN A 44 26.96 -17.04 20.00
N ARG A 45 25.63 -17.11 19.89
CA ARG A 45 24.92 -18.12 19.08
C ARG A 45 24.93 -17.80 17.58
N HIS A 46 24.88 -16.52 17.20
CA HIS A 46 24.79 -16.08 15.81
C HIS A 46 26.12 -15.56 15.24
N ARG A 47 27.21 -15.59 16.03
CA ARG A 47 28.59 -15.41 15.53
C ARG A 47 29.11 -16.60 14.73
N LEU A 48 28.62 -17.79 15.04
CA LEU A 48 29.01 -19.00 14.34
C LEU A 48 28.18 -19.10 13.05
N ARG A 49 28.83 -19.42 11.92
CA ARG A 49 28.11 -19.86 10.71
C ARG A 49 27.44 -21.21 10.98
N THR A 50 26.31 -21.19 11.68
CA THR A 50 25.49 -22.38 11.92
C THR A 50 24.79 -22.75 10.61
N GLY A 51 25.46 -23.49 9.73
CA GLY A 51 24.90 -23.84 8.43
C GLY A 51 25.67 -24.88 7.62
N GLU A 52 26.98 -25.05 7.84
CA GLU A 52 27.80 -25.90 6.96
C GLU A 52 27.57 -27.41 7.16
N ASN A 53 26.90 -27.84 8.25
CA ASN A 53 26.67 -29.27 8.56
C ASN A 53 25.25 -29.58 9.08
N VAL A 54 24.23 -28.79 8.74
CA VAL A 54 22.85 -29.09 9.16
C VAL A 54 22.24 -30.13 8.21
N PRO A 55 21.81 -31.32 8.70
CA PRO A 55 21.14 -32.30 7.85
C PRO A 55 19.88 -31.71 7.22
N SER A 56 19.63 -32.00 5.95
CA SER A 56 18.37 -31.63 5.30
C SER A 56 17.21 -32.38 5.94
N VAL A 57 16.07 -31.70 6.12
CA VAL A 57 14.87 -32.34 6.64
C VAL A 57 14.37 -33.37 5.61
N PRO A 58 14.08 -34.61 6.01
CA PRO A 58 13.52 -35.62 5.12
C PRO A 58 12.24 -35.11 4.44
N ARG A 59 12.18 -35.23 3.11
CA ARG A 59 11.10 -34.64 2.30
C ARG A 59 9.72 -35.15 2.71
N ASP A 60 9.63 -36.43 3.09
CA ASP A 60 8.36 -37.07 3.48
C ASP A 60 7.69 -36.39 4.68
N LEU A 61 8.47 -35.76 5.57
CA LEU A 61 7.95 -35.01 6.71
C LEU A 61 7.35 -33.66 6.31
N LEU A 62 7.75 -33.11 5.16
CA LEU A 62 7.28 -31.81 4.66
C LEU A 62 6.09 -31.95 3.71
N LEU A 63 5.88 -33.13 3.11
CA LEU A 63 4.84 -33.36 2.09
C LEU A 63 3.44 -32.94 2.56
N MET A 64 3.06 -33.31 3.79
CA MET A 64 1.73 -32.96 4.31
C MET A 64 1.57 -31.45 4.46
N SER A 65 2.60 -30.75 4.91
CA SER A 65 2.60 -29.28 5.01
C SER A 65 2.51 -28.63 3.63
N GLU A 66 3.29 -29.12 2.66
CA GLU A 66 3.27 -28.63 1.27
C GLU A 66 1.91 -28.83 0.58
N MET A 67 1.14 -29.85 0.98
CA MET A 67 -0.19 -30.13 0.42
C MET A 67 -1.32 -29.37 1.12
N VAL A 68 -1.29 -29.29 2.46
CA VAL A 68 -2.40 -28.73 3.26
C VAL A 68 -2.32 -27.21 3.37
N LEU A 69 -1.12 -26.66 3.58
CA LEU A 69 -0.96 -25.23 3.84
C LEU A 69 -1.38 -24.31 2.68
N PRO A 70 -1.17 -24.65 1.38
CA PRO A 70 -1.70 -23.84 0.29
C PRO A 70 -3.22 -23.70 0.33
N ARG A 71 -3.93 -24.80 0.66
CA ARG A 71 -5.39 -24.81 0.80
C ARG A 71 -5.83 -23.99 2.01
N PHE A 72 -5.10 -24.09 3.11
CA PHE A 72 -5.36 -23.30 4.31
C PHE A 72 -5.20 -21.79 4.05
N ILE A 73 -4.13 -21.39 3.36
CA ILE A 73 -3.85 -19.98 3.04
C ILE A 73 -4.90 -19.40 2.09
N ILE A 74 -5.30 -20.13 1.03
CA ILE A 74 -6.38 -19.63 0.16
C ILE A 74 -7.71 -19.53 0.92
N CYS A 75 -8.02 -20.41 1.88
CA CYS A 75 -9.23 -20.24 2.70
C CYS A 75 -9.21 -18.94 3.51
N ILE A 76 -8.07 -18.56 4.08
CA ILE A 76 -7.90 -17.26 4.76
C ILE A 76 -8.15 -16.11 3.78
N ILE A 77 -7.54 -16.17 2.60
CA ILE A 77 -7.69 -15.13 1.57
C ILE A 77 -9.13 -15.04 1.07
N GLN A 78 -9.79 -16.18 0.81
CA GLN A 78 -11.20 -16.23 0.41
C GLN A 78 -12.10 -15.62 1.47
N TYR A 79 -11.82 -15.86 2.75
CA TYR A 79 -12.56 -15.26 3.85
C TYR A 79 -12.36 -13.72 3.91
N LEU A 80 -11.13 -13.23 3.72
CA LEU A 80 -10.85 -11.80 3.62
C LEU A 80 -11.58 -11.14 2.44
N ARG A 81 -11.58 -11.79 1.27
CA ARG A 81 -12.31 -11.35 0.08
C ARG A 81 -13.81 -11.26 0.33
N ASP A 82 -14.37 -12.26 1.02
CA ASP A 82 -15.80 -12.33 1.26
C ASP A 82 -16.30 -11.32 2.28
N GLY A 83 -15.49 -11.08 3.32
CA GLY A 83 -15.79 -10.15 4.40
C GLY A 83 -15.49 -8.69 4.09
N TYR A 84 -14.76 -8.39 3.02
CA TYR A 84 -14.38 -7.01 2.73
C TYR A 84 -15.50 -6.22 2.07
N THR A 85 -15.76 -5.05 2.64
CA THR A 85 -16.59 -3.98 2.06
C THR A 85 -15.80 -2.67 2.18
N GLU A 86 -15.98 -1.74 1.23
CA GLU A 86 -15.33 -0.43 1.34
C GLU A 86 -15.81 0.27 2.64
N PRO A 87 -14.89 0.78 3.47
CA PRO A 87 -15.25 1.31 4.78
C PRO A 87 -16.05 2.60 4.69
N ASP A 88 -17.18 2.60 5.38
CA ASP A 88 -17.98 3.73 5.85
C ASP A 88 -18.15 3.61 7.38
N THR A 89 -18.69 4.64 8.05
CA THR A 89 -18.84 4.66 9.51
C THR A 89 -19.65 3.49 10.10
N SER A 90 -20.45 2.79 9.28
CA SER A 90 -21.25 1.64 9.73
C SER A 90 -20.51 0.30 9.55
N THR A 91 -19.69 0.19 8.51
CA THR A 91 -19.03 -1.04 8.06
C THR A 91 -17.68 -1.30 8.72
N GLU A 92 -17.06 -0.31 9.38
CA GLU A 92 -15.81 -0.50 10.13
C GLU A 92 -15.94 -1.57 11.23
N ARG A 93 -17.10 -1.59 11.92
CA ARG A 93 -17.43 -2.63 12.90
C ARG A 93 -17.57 -4.01 12.27
N ASP A 94 -17.93 -4.09 11.00
CA ASP A 94 -18.05 -5.37 10.30
C ASP A 94 -16.67 -5.88 9.85
N LEU A 95 -15.78 -5.01 9.37
CA LEU A 95 -14.39 -5.37 9.06
C LEU A 95 -13.64 -5.91 10.29
N GLN A 96 -13.81 -5.29 11.47
CA GLN A 96 -13.20 -5.78 12.71
C GLN A 96 -13.71 -7.18 13.10
N LYS A 97 -15.00 -7.50 12.87
CA LYS A 97 -15.54 -8.85 13.12
C LYS A 97 -14.91 -9.89 12.20
N VAL A 98 -14.67 -9.57 10.93
CA VAL A 98 -13.99 -10.47 9.99
C VAL A 98 -12.60 -10.80 10.53
N LEU A 99 -11.85 -9.79 10.95
CA LEU A 99 -10.50 -9.98 11.51
C LEU A 99 -10.51 -10.82 12.79
N GLN A 100 -11.48 -10.59 13.68
CA GLN A 100 -11.63 -11.36 14.92
C GLN A 100 -11.91 -12.84 14.66
N GLN A 101 -12.75 -13.15 13.67
CA GLN A 101 -13.05 -14.55 13.30
C GLN A 101 -11.87 -15.25 12.62
N LEU A 102 -10.98 -14.49 11.97
CA LEU A 102 -9.80 -14.99 11.27
C LEU A 102 -8.55 -15.08 12.15
N GLU A 103 -8.58 -14.47 13.34
CA GLU A 103 -7.46 -14.41 14.27
C GLU A 103 -6.88 -15.80 14.64
N PRO A 104 -7.68 -16.86 14.91
CA PRO A 104 -7.15 -18.19 15.21
C PRO A 104 -6.33 -18.76 14.04
N GLN A 105 -6.76 -18.54 12.80
CA GLN A 105 -6.12 -19.06 11.60
C GLN A 105 -4.81 -18.32 11.31
N ILE A 106 -4.79 -16.99 11.49
CA ILE A 106 -3.56 -16.20 11.37
C ILE A 106 -2.58 -16.56 12.50
N SER A 107 -3.08 -16.75 13.73
CA SER A 107 -2.24 -17.17 14.86
C SER A 107 -1.65 -18.57 14.63
N PHE A 108 -2.37 -19.49 14.00
CA PHE A 108 -1.81 -20.77 13.58
C PHE A 108 -0.65 -20.60 12.59
N LEU A 109 -0.80 -19.75 11.56
CA LEU A 109 0.32 -19.43 10.66
C LEU A 109 1.51 -18.82 11.41
N GLU A 110 1.26 -17.95 12.38
CA GLU A 110 2.29 -17.37 13.24
C GLU A 110 3.06 -18.46 14.01
N GLU A 111 2.37 -19.42 14.62
CA GLU A 111 3.02 -20.53 15.34
C GLU A 111 3.88 -21.41 14.39
N LEU A 112 3.45 -21.62 13.15
CA LEU A 112 4.27 -22.33 12.16
C LEU A 112 5.59 -21.59 11.88
N THR A 113 5.59 -20.25 11.85
CA THR A 113 6.83 -19.49 11.66
C THR A 113 7.83 -19.67 12.81
N LYS A 114 7.35 -20.01 14.01
CA LYS A 114 8.17 -20.24 15.21
C LYS A 114 8.81 -21.63 15.25
N MET A 115 8.36 -22.57 14.39
CA MET A 115 8.93 -23.93 14.31
C MET A 115 10.35 -23.99 13.70
N GLY A 116 10.87 -22.86 13.21
CA GLY A 116 12.25 -22.74 12.73
C GLY A 116 12.37 -22.70 11.20
N GLY A 117 13.60 -22.81 10.71
CA GLY A 117 13.95 -22.56 9.30
C GLY A 117 13.20 -23.45 8.30
N ALA A 118 13.07 -24.75 8.58
CA ALA A 118 12.42 -25.69 7.66
C ALA A 118 10.96 -25.33 7.36
N MET A 119 10.18 -24.98 8.40
CA MET A 119 8.77 -24.60 8.21
C MET A 119 8.65 -23.23 7.54
N ARG A 120 9.54 -22.27 7.86
CA ARG A 120 9.61 -20.99 7.14
C ARG A 120 9.90 -21.19 5.66
N THR A 121 10.85 -22.05 5.29
CA THR A 121 11.12 -22.36 3.88
C THR A 121 9.93 -22.98 3.17
N VAL A 122 9.16 -23.86 3.84
CA VAL A 122 7.90 -24.40 3.26
C VAL A 122 6.89 -23.27 3.04
N LEU A 123 6.67 -22.42 4.05
CA LEU A 123 5.76 -21.27 3.94
C LEU A 123 6.20 -20.30 2.85
N THR A 124 7.49 -19.97 2.75
CA THR A 124 8.05 -19.12 1.69
C THR A 124 7.70 -19.70 0.33
N LYS A 125 8.02 -20.98 0.09
CA LYS A 125 7.71 -21.65 -1.18
C LYS A 125 6.24 -21.58 -1.51
N ILE A 126 5.33 -21.68 -0.54
CA ILE A 126 3.90 -21.60 -0.80
C ILE A 126 3.47 -20.18 -1.09
N LEU A 127 3.90 -19.22 -0.27
CA LEU A 127 3.47 -17.82 -0.33
C LEU A 127 3.96 -17.13 -1.62
N THR A 128 5.12 -17.52 -2.15
CA THR A 128 5.73 -16.92 -3.34
C THR A 128 5.50 -17.71 -4.63
N ASN A 129 4.85 -18.89 -4.57
CA ASN A 129 4.64 -19.73 -5.75
C ASN A 129 3.46 -19.25 -6.60
N GLN A 130 3.80 -18.86 -7.83
CA GLN A 130 2.84 -18.31 -8.78
C GLN A 130 1.87 -19.36 -9.34
N GLN A 131 2.33 -20.60 -9.52
CA GLN A 131 1.49 -21.67 -10.06
C GLN A 131 0.42 -22.08 -9.04
N ILE A 132 0.83 -22.30 -7.79
CA ILE A 132 -0.10 -22.61 -6.69
C ILE A 132 -1.15 -21.49 -6.54
N PHE A 133 -0.72 -20.23 -6.59
CA PHE A 133 -1.64 -19.11 -6.55
C PHE A 133 -2.65 -19.14 -7.71
N LYS A 134 -2.17 -19.32 -8.95
CA LYS A 134 -3.05 -19.39 -10.12
C LYS A 134 -4.07 -20.54 -10.00
N ASP A 135 -3.60 -21.72 -9.63
CA ASP A 135 -4.43 -22.93 -9.53
C ASP A 135 -5.53 -22.83 -8.47
N LEU A 136 -5.32 -22.01 -7.42
CA LEU A 136 -6.22 -21.91 -6.26
C LEU A 136 -7.03 -20.62 -6.19
N SER A 137 -6.48 -19.51 -6.68
CA SER A 137 -7.15 -18.22 -6.67
C SER A 137 -8.10 -18.06 -7.86
N VAL A 138 -7.68 -18.48 -9.06
CA VAL A 138 -8.51 -18.47 -10.26
C VAL A 138 -9.19 -19.84 -10.31
N GLY A 139 -10.38 -19.94 -9.71
CA GLY A 139 -11.08 -21.21 -9.57
C GLY A 139 -11.06 -22.05 -10.86
N GLN A 140 -10.89 -23.37 -10.72
CA GLN A 140 -11.11 -24.30 -11.83
C GLN A 140 -12.53 -24.06 -12.39
N GLU A 141 -12.73 -24.21 -13.71
CA GLU A 141 -13.94 -23.77 -14.44
C GLU A 141 -15.28 -24.21 -13.82
N GLU A 142 -15.28 -25.27 -13.01
CA GLU A 142 -16.46 -25.84 -12.36
C GLU A 142 -16.82 -25.23 -10.99
N ASN A 143 -15.93 -24.49 -10.32
CA ASN A 143 -16.18 -23.96 -8.97
C ASN A 143 -16.77 -22.53 -8.98
N VAL A 144 -18.10 -22.46 -9.01
CA VAL A 144 -18.87 -21.20 -9.02
C VAL A 144 -18.55 -20.29 -7.83
N TYR A 145 -18.36 -20.86 -6.63
CA TYR A 145 -18.02 -20.07 -5.45
C TYR A 145 -16.65 -19.41 -5.58
N ALA A 146 -15.62 -20.17 -5.99
CA ALA A 146 -14.27 -19.64 -6.16
C ALA A 146 -14.22 -18.51 -7.18
N LYS A 147 -14.98 -18.61 -8.28
CA LYS A 147 -15.10 -17.55 -9.29
C LYS A 147 -15.70 -16.28 -8.71
N LYS A 148 -16.87 -16.38 -8.06
CA LYS A 148 -17.53 -15.23 -7.42
C LYS A 148 -16.66 -14.57 -6.34
N ASN A 149 -15.96 -15.38 -5.57
CA ASN A 149 -15.03 -14.90 -4.56
C ASN A 149 -13.83 -14.16 -5.18
N TYR A 150 -13.27 -14.67 -6.29
CA TYR A 150 -12.20 -13.98 -7.02
C TYR A 150 -12.68 -12.69 -7.68
N GLU A 151 -13.92 -12.62 -8.16
CA GLU A 151 -14.53 -11.38 -8.68
C GLU A 151 -14.61 -10.28 -7.61
N LYS A 152 -14.85 -10.63 -6.33
CA LYS A 152 -14.78 -9.66 -5.22
C LYS A 152 -13.39 -9.06 -5.07
N TYR A 153 -12.35 -9.89 -5.19
CA TYR A 153 -10.96 -9.43 -5.19
C TYR A 153 -10.70 -8.45 -6.35
N LEU A 154 -11.10 -8.80 -7.58
CA LEU A 154 -10.94 -7.92 -8.74
C LEU A 154 -11.69 -6.59 -8.59
N SER A 155 -12.89 -6.63 -7.99
CA SER A 155 -13.66 -5.42 -7.67
C SER A 155 -12.93 -4.52 -6.67
N ALA A 156 -12.42 -5.08 -5.57
CA ALA A 156 -11.65 -4.34 -4.57
C ALA A 156 -10.36 -3.72 -5.16
N LEU A 157 -9.71 -4.44 -6.07
CA LEU A 157 -8.54 -3.97 -6.81
C LEU A 157 -8.88 -2.79 -7.73
N LYS A 158 -9.98 -2.89 -8.48
CA LYS A 158 -10.46 -1.81 -9.36
C LYS A 158 -10.92 -0.57 -8.60
N ASN A 159 -11.63 -0.73 -7.49
CA ASN A 159 -12.09 0.37 -6.63
C ASN A 159 -10.94 1.16 -5.99
N SER A 160 -9.73 0.59 -6.00
CA SER A 160 -8.52 1.30 -5.58
C SER A 160 -8.07 2.36 -6.61
N GLY A 161 -8.73 2.48 -7.77
CA GLY A 161 -8.54 3.57 -8.73
C GLY A 161 -7.18 3.59 -9.42
N LEU A 162 -6.55 2.42 -9.59
CA LEU A 162 -5.27 2.21 -10.31
C LEU A 162 -5.47 1.43 -11.62
N VAL A 163 -6.71 1.09 -11.96
CA VAL A 163 -7.02 0.33 -13.18
C VAL A 163 -7.40 1.31 -14.28
N SER A 164 -6.53 1.44 -15.28
CA SER A 164 -6.89 1.96 -16.61
C SER A 164 -8.12 1.20 -17.13
N VAL A 165 -9.13 1.93 -17.61
CA VAL A 165 -10.34 1.36 -18.19
C VAL A 165 -10.00 0.78 -19.56
N GLU A 166 -9.48 -0.44 -19.59
CA GLU A 166 -9.41 -1.24 -20.81
C GLU A 166 -9.91 -2.64 -20.51
N GLU A 167 -11.22 -2.81 -20.61
CA GLU A 167 -11.88 -4.03 -21.08
C GLU A 167 -13.39 -3.74 -21.18
N LYS A 168 -13.76 -3.07 -22.27
CA LYS A 168 -15.14 -3.09 -22.78
C LYS A 168 -15.11 -3.29 -24.28
N ALA A 169 -14.53 -4.40 -24.72
CA ALA A 169 -14.62 -4.88 -26.08
C ALA A 169 -14.52 -6.41 -26.10
N GLN A 170 -15.61 -7.09 -25.75
CA GLN A 170 -16.00 -8.41 -26.28
C GLN A 170 -17.30 -8.90 -25.63
N SER A 171 -18.42 -8.36 -26.09
CA SER A 171 -19.70 -9.08 -26.18
C SER A 171 -20.66 -8.27 -27.06
N GLY A 172 -20.44 -8.38 -28.37
CA GLY A 172 -21.25 -7.72 -29.38
C GLY A 172 -21.14 -8.45 -30.71
N ALA A 173 -21.51 -9.73 -30.73
CA ALA A 173 -21.69 -10.49 -31.94
C ALA A 173 -22.98 -11.30 -31.82
N ALA A 174 -24.07 -10.77 -32.38
CA ALA A 174 -25.17 -11.55 -32.92
C ALA A 174 -25.75 -10.79 -34.12
N GLU A 175 -25.91 -11.53 -35.21
CA GLU A 175 -26.02 -11.15 -36.62
C GLU A 175 -27.34 -10.47 -37.05
N PRO A 176 -27.37 -9.90 -38.28
CA PRO A 176 -28.52 -9.19 -38.84
C PRO A 176 -29.46 -10.10 -39.65
N THR A 177 -30.77 -9.82 -39.62
CA THR A 177 -31.71 -10.38 -40.62
C THR A 177 -32.76 -9.36 -41.08
N ARG A 178 -32.55 -8.93 -42.33
CA ARG A 178 -33.46 -8.51 -43.43
C ARG A 178 -34.97 -8.24 -43.21
N GLY A 179 -35.41 -7.16 -43.87
CA GLY A 179 -36.73 -6.98 -44.54
C GLY A 179 -37.36 -5.60 -44.26
N ALA A 180 -37.18 -4.56 -45.10
CA ALA A 180 -38.04 -4.16 -46.24
C ALA A 180 -39.54 -4.01 -45.85
N GLU A 181 -40.31 -2.95 -46.13
CA GLU A 181 -40.18 -1.79 -47.02
C GLU A 181 -41.30 -0.76 -46.67
N ALA A 182 -41.04 0.52 -47.02
CA ALA A 182 -41.96 1.55 -47.55
C ALA A 182 -43.07 2.23 -46.71
N GLY A 183 -43.17 3.56 -46.90
CA GLY A 183 -44.45 4.29 -46.95
C GLY A 183 -44.56 5.66 -46.22
N ALA A 184 -44.14 6.73 -46.90
CA ALA A 184 -44.59 8.14 -46.88
C ALA A 184 -45.59 8.71 -45.82
N GLY A 185 -45.37 9.96 -45.39
CA GLY A 185 -46.45 10.85 -44.91
C GLY A 185 -46.05 12.11 -44.11
N ALA A 186 -46.40 13.28 -44.64
CA ALA A 186 -46.12 14.66 -44.23
C ALA A 186 -46.76 15.23 -42.93
N GLY A 187 -46.29 16.43 -42.50
CA GLY A 187 -47.06 17.49 -41.79
C GLY A 187 -46.47 17.94 -40.43
N ALA A 188 -45.86 19.13 -40.27
CA ALA A 188 -46.45 20.48 -40.00
C ALA A 188 -47.17 20.56 -38.61
N LEU A 189 -47.14 21.60 -37.76
CA LEU A 189 -46.53 22.93 -37.60
C LEU A 189 -47.03 23.49 -36.23
N GLY A 190 -46.25 24.35 -35.54
CA GLY A 190 -46.71 25.41 -34.60
C GLY A 190 -46.89 25.06 -33.11
N LEU A 191 -46.83 25.98 -32.13
CA LEU A 191 -46.42 27.39 -31.96
C LEU A 191 -46.61 27.74 -30.45
N LEU A 192 -45.74 28.63 -29.90
CA LEU A 192 -45.94 29.62 -28.79
C LEU A 192 -46.10 29.21 -27.30
N ALA A 193 -45.01 29.43 -26.53
CA ALA A 193 -44.79 30.49 -25.49
C ALA A 193 -45.78 30.69 -24.28
N PRO A 194 -45.50 31.58 -23.29
CA PRO A 194 -44.76 31.32 -22.04
C PRO A 194 -45.49 31.81 -20.76
N ALA A 195 -44.95 31.59 -19.55
CA ALA A 195 -45.35 32.37 -18.36
C ALA A 195 -44.32 32.31 -17.20
N SER A 196 -43.89 33.49 -16.74
CA SER A 196 -43.45 33.82 -15.37
C SER A 196 -44.51 34.77 -14.76
N PRO A 197 -44.57 35.01 -13.43
CA PRO A 197 -43.79 36.12 -12.83
C PRO A 197 -43.41 35.97 -11.32
N ASP A 198 -42.59 36.94 -10.85
CA ASP A 198 -42.13 37.32 -9.49
C ASP A 198 -43.24 37.46 -8.41
N GLU A 199 -43.05 37.66 -7.08
CA GLU A 199 -42.12 38.52 -6.32
C GLU A 199 -42.23 38.36 -4.75
N SER A 200 -41.22 38.86 -4.01
CA SER A 200 -41.22 39.36 -2.58
C SER A 200 -41.18 38.34 -1.40
N ASN A 201 -40.57 38.52 -0.21
CA ASN A 201 -40.01 39.67 0.55
C ASN A 201 -39.03 39.19 1.66
N LYS A 202 -38.23 40.13 2.22
CA LYS A 202 -37.15 40.01 3.22
C LYS A 202 -37.60 39.75 4.68
N GLU A 203 -36.77 39.10 5.49
CA GLU A 203 -36.49 39.45 6.90
C GLU A 203 -35.01 39.18 7.24
N GLU A 204 -34.39 40.11 7.99
CA GLU A 204 -33.01 40.14 8.44
C GLU A 204 -32.86 39.41 9.79
N ASP A 205 -31.76 38.69 10.00
CA ASP A 205 -31.22 38.46 11.34
C ASP A 205 -29.69 38.51 11.29
N GLN A 206 -29.11 39.37 12.12
CA GLN A 206 -27.67 39.56 12.31
C GLN A 206 -27.15 38.51 13.29
N ASP A 207 -26.13 37.74 12.90
CA ASP A 207 -25.07 37.39 13.85
C ASP A 207 -23.73 37.17 13.13
N GLY A 208 -22.67 37.69 13.75
CA GLY A 208 -21.33 37.78 13.19
C GLY A 208 -20.61 36.43 13.20
N GLY A 209 -20.36 35.88 12.02
CA GLY A 209 -19.41 34.79 11.82
C GLY A 209 -18.56 35.07 10.59
N GLN A 210 -17.26 35.28 10.79
CA GLN A 210 -16.28 35.38 9.70
C GLN A 210 -16.42 34.16 8.78
N SER A 211 -16.94 34.39 7.57
CA SER A 211 -16.97 33.39 6.52
C SER A 211 -15.55 33.16 6.02
N VAL A 212 -14.90 32.10 6.50
CA VAL A 212 -13.68 31.59 5.88
C VAL A 212 -14.06 31.13 4.47
N GLY A 213 -13.73 31.98 3.48
CA GLY A 213 -14.05 31.76 2.08
C GLY A 213 -13.61 30.37 1.61
N GLN A 214 -14.48 29.71 0.86
CA GLN A 214 -14.17 28.44 0.20
C GLN A 214 -12.99 28.62 -0.77
N ARG A 215 -11.79 28.23 -0.32
CA ARG A 215 -10.55 28.29 -1.12
C ARG A 215 -10.66 27.31 -2.29
N LYS A 216 -10.51 27.79 -3.53
CA LYS A 216 -10.60 26.95 -4.74
C LYS A 216 -9.35 26.09 -4.88
N ARG A 217 -9.51 24.77 -4.73
CA ARG A 217 -8.47 23.76 -4.96
C ARG A 217 -7.98 23.79 -6.41
N VAL A 218 -6.66 23.77 -6.59
CA VAL A 218 -6.04 23.77 -7.92
C VAL A 218 -5.68 22.34 -8.31
N LYS A 219 -6.16 21.87 -9.45
CA LYS A 219 -5.61 20.67 -10.11
C LYS A 219 -4.56 21.12 -11.11
N LEU A 220 -3.30 20.75 -10.90
CA LEU A 220 -2.24 20.97 -11.88
C LEU A 220 -2.60 20.19 -13.15
N SER A 221 -2.55 20.84 -14.31
CA SER A 221 -2.66 20.14 -15.60
C SER A 221 -1.36 19.37 -15.82
N SER A 222 -1.32 18.10 -15.42
CA SER A 222 -0.10 17.30 -15.51
C SER A 222 0.31 17.10 -16.97
N THR A 223 1.46 17.64 -17.34
CA THR A 223 2.21 17.27 -18.55
C THR A 223 3.10 16.04 -18.31
N ALA A 224 3.09 15.50 -17.08
CA ALA A 224 3.68 14.22 -16.71
C ALA A 224 2.55 13.22 -16.40
N LYS A 225 1.72 12.91 -17.40
CA LYS A 225 1.03 11.63 -17.40
C LYS A 225 2.00 10.64 -18.03
N ASP A 226 2.83 10.01 -17.20
CA ASP A 226 3.09 8.59 -17.43
C ASP A 226 2.15 7.84 -16.48
N PRO A 227 0.95 7.42 -16.94
CA PRO A 227 0.08 6.54 -16.19
C PRO A 227 0.77 5.21 -15.83
N SER A 228 1.93 4.91 -16.44
CA SER A 228 2.60 3.62 -16.40
C SER A 228 3.11 3.21 -15.01
N ILE A 229 3.58 4.15 -14.18
CA ILE A 229 4.09 3.78 -12.84
C ILE A 229 2.94 3.32 -11.92
N MET A 230 1.72 3.79 -12.19
CA MET A 230 0.52 3.46 -11.42
C MET A 230 -0.36 2.41 -12.13
N ASP A 231 0.20 1.66 -13.08
CA ASP A 231 -0.49 0.63 -13.84
C ASP A 231 -1.15 -0.45 -12.95
N SER A 232 -2.13 -1.15 -13.52
CA SER A 232 -2.94 -2.15 -12.82
C SER A 232 -2.08 -3.20 -12.12
N LEU A 233 -2.07 -3.17 -10.78
CA LEU A 233 -1.43 -4.21 -9.99
C LEU A 233 -2.10 -5.56 -10.29
N LYS A 234 -1.32 -6.58 -10.65
CA LYS A 234 -1.81 -7.95 -10.88
C LYS A 234 -1.03 -8.89 -9.99
N HIS A 235 -1.65 -9.31 -8.88
CA HIS A 235 -0.99 -10.23 -7.96
C HIS A 235 -0.73 -11.59 -8.61
N LYS A 236 0.48 -12.10 -8.41
CA LYS A 236 0.98 -13.36 -8.97
C LYS A 236 1.11 -14.45 -7.92
N CYS A 237 1.19 -14.11 -6.64
CA CYS A 237 1.37 -15.06 -5.55
C CYS A 237 0.53 -14.68 -4.31
N PHE A 238 0.43 -15.60 -3.34
CA PHE A 238 -0.35 -15.36 -2.13
C PHE A 238 0.20 -14.21 -1.29
N LEU A 239 1.53 -14.03 -1.24
CA LEU A 239 2.15 -12.94 -0.50
C LEU A 239 1.68 -11.57 -1.00
N GLU A 240 1.63 -11.40 -2.31
CA GLU A 240 1.17 -10.17 -2.95
C GLU A 240 -0.29 -9.85 -2.58
N GLU A 241 -1.18 -10.84 -2.72
CA GLU A 241 -2.59 -10.61 -2.38
C GLU A 241 -2.82 -10.47 -0.86
N LEU A 242 -2.07 -11.20 -0.03
CA LEU A 242 -2.16 -11.09 1.41
C LEU A 242 -1.72 -9.71 1.91
N LEU A 243 -0.68 -9.12 1.29
CA LEU A 243 -0.31 -7.73 1.58
C LEU A 243 -1.40 -6.77 1.14
N PHE A 244 -1.98 -6.95 -0.05
CA PHE A 244 -3.10 -6.13 -0.51
C PHE A 244 -4.26 -6.13 0.50
N TRP A 245 -4.67 -7.30 1.00
CA TRP A 245 -5.70 -7.36 2.04
C TRP A 245 -5.23 -6.78 3.37
N THR A 246 -3.96 -6.96 3.75
CA THR A 246 -3.39 -6.30 4.93
C THR A 246 -3.54 -4.79 4.83
N ILE A 247 -3.34 -4.19 3.64
CA ILE A 247 -3.53 -2.76 3.40
C ILE A 247 -5.00 -2.37 3.44
N LYS A 248 -5.88 -3.15 2.78
CA LYS A 248 -7.32 -2.86 2.73
C LYS A 248 -8.00 -2.93 4.11
N TYR A 249 -7.50 -3.77 5.00
CA TYR A 249 -7.93 -3.88 6.39
C TYR A 249 -7.10 -3.00 7.36
N GLU A 250 -6.39 -2.00 6.85
CA GLU A 250 -5.66 -0.99 7.65
C GLU A 250 -4.58 -1.57 8.57
N PHE A 251 -3.79 -2.51 8.04
CA PHE A 251 -2.66 -3.17 8.69
C PHE A 251 -3.02 -3.89 10.01
N PRO A 252 -3.88 -4.93 9.98
CA PRO A 252 -4.24 -5.68 11.19
C PRO A 252 -3.02 -6.27 11.89
N GLN A 253 -2.92 -6.10 13.21
CA GLN A 253 -1.74 -6.49 13.99
C GLN A 253 -1.29 -7.93 13.75
N LYS A 254 -2.23 -8.88 13.77
CA LYS A 254 -1.93 -10.31 13.58
C LYS A 254 -1.37 -10.62 12.20
N MET A 255 -1.88 -9.95 11.16
CA MET A 255 -1.34 -10.09 9.80
C MET A 255 0.06 -9.48 9.71
N VAL A 256 0.27 -8.29 10.27
CA VAL A 256 1.58 -7.63 10.32
C VAL A 256 2.61 -8.51 11.04
N THR A 257 2.26 -9.05 12.21
CA THR A 257 3.13 -9.95 12.97
C THR A 257 3.50 -11.19 12.15
N PHE A 258 2.53 -11.82 11.48
CA PHE A 258 2.80 -12.97 10.63
C PHE A 258 3.77 -12.64 9.48
N LEU A 259 3.51 -11.55 8.74
CA LEU A 259 4.37 -11.12 7.63
C LEU A 259 5.80 -10.82 8.11
N LEU A 260 5.95 -10.17 9.26
CA LEU A 260 7.27 -9.82 9.81
C LEU A 260 8.02 -11.03 10.39
N ASN A 261 7.33 -12.02 10.96
CA ASN A 261 7.97 -13.23 11.49
C ASN A 261 8.59 -14.12 10.41
N MET A 262 8.24 -13.91 9.14
CA MET A 262 8.79 -14.63 7.99
C MET A 262 10.11 -14.03 7.46
N LEU A 263 10.46 -12.80 7.86
CA LEU A 263 11.68 -12.10 7.43
C LEU A 263 13.03 -12.80 7.65
N PRO A 264 13.19 -13.73 8.62
CA PRO A 264 14.43 -14.50 8.72
C PRO A 264 14.73 -15.37 7.47
N ASP A 265 13.74 -15.67 6.65
CA ASP A 265 13.92 -16.34 5.36
C ASP A 265 14.20 -15.29 4.26
N GLN A 266 15.38 -15.35 3.65
CA GLN A 266 15.87 -14.28 2.77
C GLN A 266 15.10 -14.17 1.46
N ASP A 267 14.72 -15.30 0.85
CA ASP A 267 13.92 -15.33 -0.37
C ASP A 267 12.55 -14.69 -0.14
N TYR A 268 11.95 -14.96 1.03
CA TYR A 268 10.75 -14.28 1.48
C TYR A 268 10.99 -12.78 1.67
N LYS A 269 12.04 -12.37 2.40
CA LYS A 269 12.35 -10.95 2.67
C LYS A 269 12.50 -10.15 1.38
N ILE A 270 13.21 -10.68 0.39
CA ILE A 270 13.38 -10.04 -0.92
C ILE A 270 12.02 -9.89 -1.61
N THR A 271 11.24 -10.97 -1.68
CA THR A 271 9.93 -10.95 -2.35
C THR A 271 8.98 -9.99 -1.64
N PHE A 272 8.89 -10.03 -0.31
CA PHE A 272 8.03 -9.17 0.48
C PHE A 272 8.41 -7.70 0.33
N THR A 273 9.71 -7.38 0.28
CA THR A 273 10.18 -6.01 0.05
C THR A 273 9.72 -5.52 -1.32
N LYS A 274 9.94 -6.29 -2.40
CA LYS A 274 9.47 -5.92 -3.75
C LYS A 274 7.96 -5.72 -3.80
N THR A 275 7.22 -6.64 -3.19
CA THR A 275 5.76 -6.56 -3.07
C THR A 275 5.33 -5.30 -2.32
N PHE A 276 5.99 -4.95 -1.21
CA PHE A 276 5.69 -3.74 -0.44
C PHE A 276 5.90 -2.47 -1.26
N VAL A 277 7.00 -2.40 -2.02
CA VAL A 277 7.29 -1.28 -2.93
C VAL A 277 6.18 -1.10 -3.97
N GLN A 278 5.74 -2.20 -4.60
CA GLN A 278 4.66 -2.18 -5.60
C GLN A 278 3.31 -1.71 -5.03
N HIS A 279 3.14 -1.78 -3.71
CA HIS A 279 1.90 -1.40 -3.04
C HIS A 279 1.89 0.03 -2.48
N TYR A 280 2.97 0.81 -2.60
CA TYR A 280 3.02 2.17 -2.03
C TYR A 280 1.86 3.06 -2.48
N ALA A 281 1.42 2.94 -3.73
CA ALA A 281 0.26 3.69 -4.24
C ALA A 281 -1.05 3.30 -3.53
N PHE A 282 -1.22 2.03 -3.16
CA PHE A 282 -2.38 1.57 -2.38
C PHE A 282 -2.28 2.02 -0.92
N ILE A 283 -1.09 1.92 -0.32
CA ILE A 283 -0.82 2.38 1.06
C ILE A 283 -1.17 3.88 1.18
N MET A 284 -0.69 4.69 0.24
CA MET A 284 -1.01 6.11 0.14
C MET A 284 -2.52 6.35 0.08
N LYS A 285 -3.24 5.65 -0.80
CA LYS A 285 -4.70 5.83 -0.95
C LYS A 285 -5.47 5.43 0.30
N THR A 286 -5.07 4.35 0.95
CA THR A 286 -5.69 3.93 2.23
C THR A 286 -5.40 4.96 3.33
N LEU A 287 -4.16 5.44 3.45
CA LEU A 287 -3.78 6.51 4.38
C LEU A 287 -4.66 7.75 4.20
N MET A 288 -4.87 8.19 2.96
CA MET A 288 -5.69 9.38 2.66
C MET A 288 -7.19 9.21 2.96
N LYS A 289 -7.68 7.98 3.15
CA LYS A 289 -9.09 7.68 3.45
C LYS A 289 -9.35 7.34 4.92
N SER A 290 -8.36 6.74 5.60
CA SER A 290 -8.51 6.25 6.97
C SER A 290 -8.73 7.39 7.97
N GLN A 291 -9.54 7.12 8.99
CA GLN A 291 -9.82 8.06 10.08
C GLN A 291 -8.86 7.86 11.28
N GLU A 292 -8.27 6.67 11.44
CA GLU A 292 -7.32 6.33 12.50
C GLU A 292 -5.86 6.31 11.99
N SER A 293 -5.40 7.46 11.51
CA SER A 293 -4.11 7.56 10.82
C SER A 293 -2.90 7.12 11.67
N ASP A 294 -2.90 7.32 12.98
CA ASP A 294 -1.70 7.14 13.82
C ASP A 294 -1.32 5.67 14.01
N THR A 295 -2.28 4.81 14.36
CA THR A 295 -2.02 3.37 14.55
C THR A 295 -1.54 2.73 13.25
N MET A 296 -2.23 3.04 12.14
CA MET A 296 -1.85 2.54 10.82
C MET A 296 -0.48 3.07 10.39
N SER A 297 -0.21 4.37 10.60
CA SER A 297 1.07 5.01 10.30
C SER A 297 2.24 4.33 11.00
N ASN A 298 2.09 4.04 12.30
CA ASN A 298 3.12 3.36 13.08
C ASN A 298 3.39 1.94 12.56
N ARG A 299 2.37 1.21 12.12
CA ARG A 299 2.55 -0.15 11.57
C ARG A 299 3.24 -0.12 10.21
N ILE A 300 2.93 0.85 9.36
CA ILE A 300 3.60 1.04 8.06
C ILE A 300 5.09 1.29 8.28
N VAL A 301 5.45 2.27 9.13
CA VAL A 301 6.84 2.60 9.46
C VAL A 301 7.55 1.41 10.11
N HIS A 302 6.87 0.67 10.98
CA HIS A 302 7.46 -0.51 11.61
C HIS A 302 7.81 -1.59 10.59
N ILE A 303 6.95 -1.83 9.58
CA ILE A 303 7.24 -2.77 8.50
C ILE A 303 8.39 -2.26 7.64
N SER A 304 8.31 -1.04 7.16
CA SER A 304 9.29 -0.48 6.21
C SER A 304 10.70 -0.42 6.80
N VAL A 305 10.85 -0.05 8.08
CA VAL A 305 12.15 -0.04 8.76
C VAL A 305 12.78 -1.44 8.82
N GLN A 306 11.96 -2.50 8.93
CA GLN A 306 12.45 -3.89 8.91
C GLN A 306 12.84 -4.36 7.50
N LEU A 307 12.19 -3.83 6.46
CA LEU A 307 12.46 -4.17 5.07
C LEU A 307 13.68 -3.43 4.52
N PHE A 308 13.77 -2.13 4.78
CA PHE A 308 14.80 -1.24 4.24
C PHE A 308 16.00 -1.03 5.18
N SER A 309 16.15 -1.85 6.23
CA SER A 309 17.34 -1.79 7.10
C SER A 309 18.62 -2.25 6.42
N ASN A 310 18.51 -3.11 5.40
CA ASN A 310 19.62 -3.65 4.64
C ASN A 310 19.88 -2.77 3.40
N GLU A 311 21.07 -2.17 3.32
CA GLU A 311 21.46 -1.26 2.23
C GLU A 311 21.46 -1.98 0.85
N GLU A 312 21.96 -3.20 0.78
CA GLU A 312 22.03 -3.96 -0.48
C GLU A 312 20.63 -4.23 -1.03
N LEU A 313 19.71 -4.66 -0.17
CA LEU A 313 18.32 -4.90 -0.53
C LEU A 313 17.61 -3.60 -0.93
N ALA A 314 17.81 -2.52 -0.17
CA ALA A 314 17.24 -1.20 -0.50
C ALA A 314 17.72 -0.73 -1.88
N ARG A 315 19.02 -0.82 -2.17
CA ARG A 315 19.58 -0.50 -3.49
C ARG A 315 19.01 -1.39 -4.59
N HIS A 316 18.87 -2.68 -4.34
CA HIS A 316 18.30 -3.63 -5.30
C HIS A 316 16.87 -3.27 -5.69
N VAL A 317 16.00 -2.95 -4.73
CA VAL A 317 14.62 -2.55 -5.04
C VAL A 317 14.51 -1.14 -5.61
N THR A 318 15.47 -0.25 -5.32
CA THR A 318 15.60 1.02 -6.04
C THR A 318 15.83 0.80 -7.54
N GLU A 319 16.72 -0.13 -7.90
CA GLU A 319 17.07 -0.39 -9.29
C GLU A 319 16.00 -1.23 -10.01
N GLU A 320 15.48 -2.29 -9.39
CA GLU A 320 14.55 -3.20 -10.06
C GLU A 320 13.08 -2.79 -9.99
N CYS A 321 12.68 -2.08 -8.94
CA CYS A 321 11.27 -1.72 -8.70
C CYS A 321 11.02 -0.21 -8.81
N GLN A 322 12.01 0.58 -9.22
CA GLN A 322 11.89 2.04 -9.35
C GLN A 322 11.38 2.69 -8.05
N LEU A 323 11.90 2.22 -6.90
CA LEU A 323 11.42 2.63 -5.58
C LEU A 323 11.38 4.16 -5.43
N LEU A 324 12.45 4.85 -5.83
CA LEU A 324 12.53 6.31 -5.65
C LEU A 324 11.49 7.05 -6.50
N ASP A 325 11.27 6.65 -7.76
CA ASP A 325 10.21 7.20 -8.60
C ASP A 325 8.82 6.98 -8.00
N ILE A 326 8.55 5.77 -7.51
CA ILE A 326 7.28 5.45 -6.84
C ILE A 326 7.09 6.35 -5.62
N MET A 327 8.10 6.47 -4.75
CA MET A 327 8.01 7.26 -3.52
C MET A 327 7.76 8.74 -3.79
N VAL A 328 8.52 9.34 -4.71
CA VAL A 328 8.33 10.76 -5.07
C VAL A 328 6.96 10.97 -5.71
N THR A 329 6.52 10.05 -6.57
CA THR A 329 5.21 10.13 -7.23
C THR A 329 4.05 10.05 -6.23
N VAL A 330 4.08 9.11 -5.27
CA VAL A 330 3.01 9.02 -4.26
C VAL A 330 3.00 10.23 -3.33
N LEU A 331 4.16 10.74 -2.92
CA LEU A 331 4.25 11.95 -2.10
C LEU A 331 3.72 13.18 -2.83
N LEU A 332 4.05 13.34 -4.11
CA LEU A 332 3.49 14.38 -4.96
C LEU A 332 1.97 14.28 -5.06
N TYR A 333 1.43 13.09 -5.35
CA TYR A 333 -0.01 12.88 -5.44
C TYR A 333 -0.73 13.23 -4.13
N MET A 334 -0.14 12.90 -2.98
CA MET A 334 -0.67 13.33 -1.68
C MET A 334 -0.71 14.85 -1.57
N MET A 335 0.37 15.55 -1.93
CA MET A 335 0.43 17.01 -1.80
C MET A 335 -0.44 17.74 -2.81
N GLU A 336 -0.59 17.24 -4.03
CA GLU A 336 -1.52 17.76 -5.03
C GLU A 336 -2.96 17.81 -4.51
N SER A 337 -3.29 16.93 -3.56
CA SER A 337 -4.59 16.93 -2.92
C SER A 337 -4.85 18.13 -1.99
N CYS A 338 -3.80 18.86 -1.62
CA CYS A 338 -3.86 19.98 -0.68
C CYS A 338 -3.41 21.32 -1.31
N LEU A 339 -3.21 21.40 -2.63
CA LEU A 339 -2.72 22.60 -3.28
C LEU A 339 -3.79 23.70 -3.45
N ILE A 340 -3.40 24.92 -3.10
CA ILE A 340 -4.14 26.16 -3.29
C ILE A 340 -3.26 27.18 -4.04
N LYS A 341 -3.87 28.19 -4.67
CA LYS A 341 -3.11 29.29 -5.28
C LYS A 341 -2.44 30.14 -4.20
N SER A 342 -1.22 30.61 -4.47
CA SER A 342 -0.52 31.55 -3.60
C SER A 342 -1.07 32.97 -3.78
N GLU A 343 -1.39 33.62 -2.66
CA GLU A 343 -1.89 35.01 -2.59
C GLU A 343 -0.76 36.05 -2.48
N LEU A 344 0.51 35.62 -2.39
CA LEU A 344 1.67 36.51 -2.15
C LEU A 344 2.17 37.26 -3.41
N GLN A 345 1.65 36.94 -4.59
CA GLN A 345 2.01 37.58 -5.86
C GLN A 345 0.74 38.04 -6.59
N ASP A 346 0.83 39.12 -7.37
CA ASP A 346 -0.28 39.77 -8.08
C ASP A 346 -1.30 38.78 -8.68
N GLU A 347 -2.59 38.99 -8.37
CA GLU A 347 -3.70 38.10 -8.69
C GLU A 347 -3.86 37.83 -10.21
N GLU A 348 -3.43 38.75 -11.07
CA GLU A 348 -3.57 38.61 -12.52
C GLU A 348 -2.54 37.66 -13.17
N ASN A 349 -1.44 37.32 -12.50
CA ASN A 349 -0.34 36.55 -13.11
C ASN A 349 0.27 35.44 -12.25
N SER A 350 -0.15 35.30 -10.99
CA SER A 350 0.38 34.26 -10.09
C SER A 350 -0.08 32.86 -10.52
N ARG A 351 0.85 32.09 -11.10
CA ARG A 351 0.71 30.64 -11.34
C ARG A 351 1.23 29.79 -10.16
N HIS A 352 1.74 30.44 -9.11
CA HIS A 352 2.35 29.75 -7.98
C HIS A 352 1.30 29.06 -7.13
N VAL A 353 1.57 27.80 -6.76
CA VAL A 353 0.69 26.99 -5.91
C VAL A 353 1.44 26.57 -4.66
N VAL A 354 0.74 26.60 -3.54
CA VAL A 354 1.27 26.25 -2.23
C VAL A 354 0.37 25.25 -1.53
N VAL A 355 0.96 24.48 -0.62
CA VAL A 355 0.23 23.52 0.21
C VAL A 355 -0.60 24.24 1.27
N ASN A 356 -1.90 23.90 1.35
CA ASN A 356 -2.80 24.34 2.41
C ASN A 356 -2.59 23.50 3.70
N CYS A 357 -1.81 24.03 4.65
CA CYS A 357 -1.54 23.38 5.94
C CYS A 357 -2.79 23.12 6.81
N SER A 358 -3.95 23.70 6.46
CA SER A 358 -5.20 23.46 7.18
C SER A 358 -5.91 22.16 6.80
N GLU A 359 -5.49 21.49 5.73
CA GLU A 359 -6.08 20.23 5.28
C GLU A 359 -5.84 19.08 6.29
N PRO A 360 -6.81 18.17 6.48
CA PRO A 360 -6.68 17.05 7.42
C PRO A 360 -5.42 16.21 7.19
N LEU A 361 -5.01 16.02 5.93
CA LEU A 361 -3.81 15.26 5.54
C LEU A 361 -2.54 15.77 6.23
N LEU A 362 -2.40 17.09 6.39
CA LEU A 362 -1.24 17.72 7.01
C LEU A 362 -1.41 17.85 8.52
N LYS A 363 -2.61 18.24 8.98
CA LYS A 363 -2.92 18.35 10.41
C LYS A 363 -2.75 17.03 11.16
N ASN A 364 -3.14 15.93 10.53
CA ASN A 364 -3.09 14.60 11.12
C ASN A 364 -1.79 13.85 10.75
N ASN A 365 -0.81 14.52 10.12
CA ASN A 365 0.46 13.93 9.70
C ASN A 365 0.33 12.64 8.87
N THR A 366 -0.74 12.51 8.08
CA THR A 366 -1.05 11.30 7.30
C THR A 366 0.02 10.94 6.27
N TYR A 367 0.80 11.94 5.82
CA TYR A 367 1.93 11.78 4.89
C TYR A 367 3.20 11.23 5.55
N TRP A 368 3.29 11.28 6.88
CA TRP A 368 4.51 11.02 7.64
C TRP A 368 5.12 9.63 7.39
N PRO A 369 4.35 8.52 7.30
CA PRO A 369 4.95 7.20 7.05
C PRO A 369 5.78 7.15 5.77
N LEU A 370 5.27 7.74 4.68
CA LEU A 370 5.95 7.73 3.39
C LEU A 370 7.19 8.63 3.39
N VAL A 371 7.13 9.76 4.10
CA VAL A 371 8.30 10.64 4.28
C VAL A 371 9.37 9.97 5.15
N SER A 372 8.97 9.33 6.26
CA SER A 372 9.86 8.57 7.13
C SER A 372 10.58 7.47 6.37
N ASP A 373 9.85 6.72 5.54
CA ASP A 373 10.43 5.69 4.68
C ASP A 373 11.44 6.29 3.70
N PHE A 374 11.10 7.41 3.06
CA PHE A 374 11.96 8.07 2.07
C PHE A 374 13.26 8.55 2.70
N ILE A 375 13.18 9.14 3.90
CA ILE A 375 14.36 9.55 4.69
C ILE A 375 15.21 8.32 5.03
N ASN A 376 14.59 7.23 5.50
CA ASN A 376 15.30 6.01 5.85
C ASN A 376 16.02 5.41 4.63
N ILE A 377 15.38 5.38 3.47
CA ILE A 377 15.95 4.88 2.22
C ILE A 377 17.12 5.77 1.75
N LEU A 378 16.97 7.09 1.79
CA LEU A 378 18.04 8.04 1.43
C LEU A 378 19.17 8.11 2.46
N SER A 379 19.00 7.53 3.65
CA SER A 379 20.10 7.40 4.62
C SER A 379 21.19 6.43 4.15
N HIS A 380 20.85 5.52 3.23
CA HIS A 380 21.80 4.63 2.58
C HIS A 380 22.57 5.38 1.49
N GLN A 381 23.90 5.43 1.62
CA GLN A 381 24.75 6.21 0.71
C GLN A 381 24.60 5.75 -0.75
N SER A 382 24.52 4.44 -1.00
CA SER A 382 24.37 3.91 -2.35
C SER A 382 23.06 4.34 -3.01
N VAL A 383 21.97 4.42 -2.25
CA VAL A 383 20.66 4.85 -2.74
C VAL A 383 20.61 6.37 -2.93
N ALA A 384 21.14 7.15 -1.98
CA ALA A 384 21.24 8.60 -2.10
C ALA A 384 22.01 9.03 -3.34
N LYS A 385 23.10 8.33 -3.67
CA LYS A 385 23.85 8.57 -4.90
C LYS A 385 23.00 8.35 -6.15
N LYS A 386 22.21 7.27 -6.21
CA LYS A 386 21.28 7.01 -7.32
C LYS A 386 20.24 8.11 -7.47
N PHE A 387 19.68 8.59 -6.36
CA PHE A 387 18.74 9.70 -6.36
C PHE A 387 19.35 10.99 -6.95
N LEU A 388 20.59 11.32 -6.57
CA LEU A 388 21.29 12.51 -7.04
C LEU A 388 21.77 12.42 -8.50
N GLU A 389 21.93 11.20 -9.03
CA GLU A 389 22.32 10.95 -10.42
C GLU A 389 21.13 11.06 -11.39
N ASP A 390 19.89 10.92 -10.90
CA ASP A 390 18.68 11.00 -11.73
C ASP A 390 18.15 12.44 -11.82
N HIS A 391 18.45 13.11 -12.94
CA HIS A 391 18.03 14.48 -13.18
C HIS A 391 16.50 14.64 -13.24
N SER A 392 15.79 13.69 -13.85
CA SER A 392 14.33 13.76 -14.01
C SER A 392 13.64 13.67 -12.65
N LEU A 393 14.09 12.72 -11.83
CA LEU A 393 13.58 12.54 -10.48
C LEU A 393 13.91 13.72 -9.57
N LEU A 394 15.11 14.30 -9.68
CA LEU A 394 15.48 15.52 -8.97
C LEU A 394 14.58 16.69 -9.34
N MET A 395 14.26 16.87 -10.62
CA MET A 395 13.34 17.93 -11.07
C MET A 395 11.93 17.73 -10.49
N LEU A 396 11.47 16.47 -10.44
CA LEU A 396 10.20 16.11 -9.83
C LEU A 396 10.19 16.40 -8.32
N TRP A 397 11.27 16.08 -7.62
CA TRP A 397 11.47 16.41 -6.21
C TRP A 397 11.56 17.91 -5.95
N MET A 398 12.25 18.67 -6.80
CA MET A 398 12.31 20.14 -6.67
C MET A 398 10.93 20.77 -6.87
N SER A 399 10.13 20.24 -7.81
CA SER A 399 8.72 20.63 -7.96
C SER A 399 7.93 20.34 -6.69
N PHE A 400 8.10 19.16 -6.08
CA PHE A 400 7.47 18.82 -4.81
C PHE A 400 7.83 19.82 -3.70
N VAL A 401 9.12 20.10 -3.51
CA VAL A 401 9.62 21.04 -2.49
C VAL A 401 9.11 22.46 -2.73
N SER A 402 8.95 22.87 -3.99
CA SER A 402 8.45 24.20 -4.34
C SER A 402 7.05 24.50 -3.78
N PHE A 403 6.22 23.48 -3.56
CA PHE A 403 4.88 23.65 -2.99
C PHE A 403 4.89 24.13 -1.53
N PHE A 404 6.03 24.03 -0.85
CA PHE A 404 6.23 24.50 0.52
C PHE A 404 6.94 25.87 0.56
N GLN A 405 7.40 26.39 -0.57
CA GLN A 405 8.06 27.69 -0.67
C GLN A 405 7.03 28.81 -0.80
N GLY A 406 7.08 29.82 0.07
CA GLY A 406 6.09 30.89 0.14
C GLY A 406 4.94 30.63 1.11
N ASN A 407 4.97 29.53 1.87
CA ASN A 407 4.21 29.49 3.11
C ASN A 407 4.97 30.37 4.11
N SER A 408 4.46 31.59 4.37
CA SER A 408 4.79 32.29 5.60
C SER A 408 4.60 31.29 6.74
N LEU A 409 5.65 31.04 7.51
CA LEU A 409 5.61 30.12 8.63
C LEU A 409 4.29 30.34 9.40
N CYS A 410 3.40 29.35 9.40
CA CYS A 410 2.39 29.25 10.44
C CYS A 410 3.13 28.85 11.72
N ILE A 411 3.75 29.86 12.37
CA ILE A 411 4.12 29.82 13.80
C ILE A 411 2.86 30.05 14.60
#